data_AF-A0A1G0SCQ3-F1
#
_entry.id   AF-A0A1G0SCQ3-F1
#
_cell.length_a   1.000
_cell.length_b   1.000
_cell.length_c   1.000
_cell.angle_alpha   90.00
_cell.angle_beta   90.00
_cell.angle_gamma   90.00
#
_symmetry.space_group_name_H-M   'P 1'
#
loop_
_entity.id
_entity.type
_entity.pdbx_description
1 polymer ?
#
loop_
_entity_poly.entity_id
_entity_poly.type
_entity_poly.pdbx_seq_one_letter_code
_entity_poly.pdbx_strand_id
1 'polypeptide(L)'
;MNFFDTLLIVLISSVFGFSLGRVKEFRENKHKAYSSILPDIIKSYFSGEDFEFNKSMILSWLYSSKKVAKKLDKVASIMTKTNHSSEEIINELQNLTVEMRKDIQPFPWQRLRANDVKHIYMKFEKEIKNQKKN
;
A
#
# COMPACT_ATOMS: atom_id res chain seq x y z
N MET A 1 -12.67 24.23 -41.45
CA MET A 1 -12.87 23.28 -40.35
C MET A 1 -14.37 23.13 -40.19
N ASN A 2 -14.92 21.96 -40.46
CA ASN A 2 -16.37 21.78 -40.55
C ASN A 2 -16.97 21.70 -39.15
N PHE A 3 -18.25 22.08 -38.99
CA PHE A 3 -18.98 22.01 -37.72
C PHE A 3 -18.86 20.63 -37.05
N PHE A 4 -18.88 19.57 -37.86
CA PHE A 4 -18.71 18.20 -37.42
C PHE A 4 -17.32 17.93 -36.81
N ASP A 5 -16.25 18.50 -37.38
CA ASP A 5 -14.88 18.35 -36.87
C ASP A 5 -14.75 19.01 -35.48
N THR A 6 -15.33 20.20 -35.31
CA THR A 6 -15.34 20.92 -34.03
C THR A 6 -16.12 20.15 -32.96
N LEU A 7 -17.30 19.61 -33.31
CA LEU A 7 -18.13 18.81 -32.39
C LEU A 7 -17.39 17.54 -31.94
N LEU A 8 -16.74 16.85 -32.88
CA LEU A 8 -15.96 15.65 -32.60
C LEU A 8 -14.81 15.94 -31.63
N ILE A 9 -14.07 17.03 -31.85
CA ILE A 9 -12.96 17.45 -30.98
C ILE A 9 -13.46 17.78 -29.57
N VAL A 10 -14.59 18.47 -29.43
CA VAL A 10 -15.19 18.80 -28.12
C VAL A 10 -15.61 17.53 -27.38
N LEU A 11 -16.25 16.58 -28.07
CA LEU A 11 -16.66 15.31 -27.48
C LEU A 11 -15.46 14.48 -27.02
N ILE A 12 -14.44 14.34 -27.87
CA ILE A 12 -13.21 13.61 -27.54
C ILE A 12 -12.53 14.26 -26.34
N SER A 13 -12.34 15.58 -26.36
CA SER A 13 -11.70 16.33 -25.26
C SER A 13 -12.47 16.20 -23.94
N SER A 14 -13.81 16.17 -24.00
CA SER A 14 -14.67 15.99 -22.82
C SER A 14 -14.54 14.59 -22.22
N VAL A 15 -14.53 13.55 -23.07
CA VAL A 15 -14.31 12.17 -22.63
C VAL A 15 -12.91 12.02 -22.02
N PHE A 16 -11.88 12.57 -22.66
CA PHE A 16 -10.52 12.59 -22.11
C PHE A 16 -10.45 13.30 -20.76
N GLY A 17 -11.07 14.47 -20.63
CA GLY A 17 -11.13 15.22 -19.37
C GLY A 17 -11.82 14.44 -18.25
N PHE A 18 -12.95 13.81 -18.55
CA PHE A 18 -13.68 12.97 -17.59
C PHE A 18 -12.87 11.75 -17.15
N SER A 19 -12.25 11.04 -18.10
CA SER A 19 -11.39 9.88 -17.80
C SER A 19 -10.18 10.27 -16.96
N LEU A 20 -9.51 11.38 -17.27
CA LEU A 20 -8.39 11.89 -16.48
C LEU A 20 -8.81 12.26 -15.06
N GLY A 21 -9.99 12.87 -14.90
CA GLY A 21 -10.59 13.17 -13.59
C GLY A 21 -10.80 11.92 -12.75
N ARG A 22 -11.43 10.89 -13.31
CA ARG A 22 -11.67 9.60 -12.63
C ARG A 22 -10.39 8.88 -12.25
N VAL A 23 -9.37 8.89 -13.12
CA VAL A 23 -8.06 8.29 -12.83
C VAL A 23 -7.36 9.01 -11.68
N LYS A 24 -7.43 10.35 -11.65
CA LYS A 24 -6.87 11.15 -10.56
C LYS A 24 -7.56 10.84 -9.24
N GLU A 25 -8.90 10.86 -9.22
CA GLU A 25 -9.70 10.55 -8.04
C GLU A 25 -9.41 9.14 -7.49
N PHE A 26 -9.34 8.14 -8.38
CA PHE A 26 -8.99 6.78 -7.97
C PHE A 26 -7.59 6.69 -7.37
N ARG A 27 -6.60 7.39 -7.94
CA ARG A 27 -5.24 7.45 -7.38
C ARG A 27 -5.20 8.13 -6.02
N GLU A 28 -5.95 9.20 -5.82
CA GLU A 28 -6.03 9.89 -4.53
C GLU A 28 -6.68 9.01 -3.46
N ASN A 29 -7.78 8.33 -3.79
CA ASN A 29 -8.43 7.39 -2.88
C ASN A 29 -7.53 6.20 -2.54
N LYS A 30 -6.79 5.68 -3.53
CA LYS A 30 -5.79 4.63 -3.31
C LYS A 30 -4.64 5.09 -2.41
N HIS A 31 -4.15 6.31 -2.57
CA HIS A 31 -3.13 6.89 -1.69
C HIS A 31 -3.65 7.03 -0.25
N LYS A 32 -4.88 7.52 -0.07
CA LYS A 32 -5.53 7.61 1.26
C LYS A 32 -5.67 6.23 1.91
N ALA A 33 -6.15 5.24 1.16
CA ALA A 33 -6.25 3.87 1.67
C ALA A 33 -4.89 3.31 2.11
N TYR A 34 -3.82 3.52 1.32
CA TYR A 34 -2.49 3.01 1.71
C TYR A 34 -1.91 3.70 2.94
N SER A 35 -2.23 4.99 3.12
CA SER A 35 -1.81 5.72 4.31
C SER A 35 -2.46 5.21 5.61
N SER A 36 -3.63 4.56 5.54
CA SER A 36 -4.27 3.93 6.70
C SER A 36 -3.83 2.47 6.90
N ILE A 37 -3.64 1.72 5.80
CA ILE A 37 -3.36 0.27 5.87
C ILE A 37 -2.07 -0.04 6.64
N LEU A 38 -0.99 0.68 6.35
CA LEU A 38 0.33 0.41 6.94
C LEU A 38 0.36 0.62 8.47
N PRO A 39 -0.10 1.76 9.00
CA PRO A 39 -0.20 1.98 10.44
C PRO A 39 -1.08 0.96 11.14
N ASP A 40 -2.24 0.61 10.58
CA ASP A 40 -3.18 -0.33 11.20
C ASP A 40 -2.59 -1.74 11.32
N ILE A 41 -1.86 -2.21 10.29
CA ILE A 41 -1.17 -3.50 10.33
C ILE A 41 -0.07 -3.50 11.40
N ILE A 42 0.72 -2.43 11.44
CA ILE A 42 1.81 -2.29 12.42
C ILE A 42 1.22 -2.24 13.83
N LYS A 43 0.17 -1.43 14.04
CA LYS A 43 -0.49 -1.29 15.35
C LYS A 43 -1.04 -2.63 15.81
N SER A 44 -1.79 -3.34 14.97
CA SER A 44 -2.34 -4.66 15.28
C SER A 44 -1.27 -5.67 15.70
N TYR A 45 -0.08 -5.65 15.06
CA TYR A 45 1.03 -6.52 15.47
C TYR A 45 1.45 -6.31 16.94
N PHE A 46 1.45 -5.06 17.41
CA PHE A 46 1.93 -4.71 18.75
C PHE A 46 0.81 -4.67 19.80
N SER A 47 -0.42 -4.31 19.42
CA SER A 47 -1.56 -4.19 20.34
C SER A 47 -2.44 -5.42 20.41
N GLY A 48 -2.38 -6.32 19.42
CA GLY A 48 -3.30 -7.46 19.30
C GLY A 48 -4.73 -7.06 18.90
N GLU A 49 -4.93 -5.84 18.40
CA GLU A 49 -6.24 -5.38 17.93
C GLU A 49 -6.53 -5.91 16.51
N ASP A 50 -7.39 -6.93 16.40
CA ASP A 50 -7.73 -7.59 15.13
C ASP A 50 -8.69 -6.79 14.25
N PHE A 51 -9.49 -5.87 14.82
CA PHE A 51 -10.52 -5.15 14.07
C PHE A 51 -9.92 -4.18 13.04
N GLU A 52 -8.93 -3.38 13.43
CA GLU A 52 -8.25 -2.43 12.54
C GLU A 52 -7.46 -3.17 11.45
N PHE A 53 -6.85 -4.30 11.80
CA PHE A 53 -6.17 -5.18 10.85
C PHE A 53 -7.14 -5.72 9.79
N ASN A 54 -8.27 -6.28 10.21
CA ASN A 54 -9.28 -6.83 9.29
C ASN A 54 -9.86 -5.74 8.38
N LYS A 55 -10.12 -4.55 8.92
CA LYS A 55 -10.53 -3.39 8.11
C LYS A 55 -9.48 -3.03 7.06
N SER A 56 -8.22 -3.00 7.44
CA SER A 56 -7.11 -2.68 6.54
C SER A 56 -6.84 -3.78 5.50
N MET A 57 -7.07 -5.05 5.83
CA MET A 57 -7.10 -6.15 4.87
C MET A 57 -8.18 -5.95 3.81
N ILE A 58 -9.41 -5.63 4.23
CA ILE A 58 -10.53 -5.38 3.31
C ILE A 58 -10.25 -4.18 2.40
N LEU A 59 -9.77 -3.06 2.98
CA LEU A 59 -9.40 -1.89 2.20
C LEU A 59 -8.29 -2.19 1.18
N SER A 60 -7.31 -3.01 1.57
CA SER A 60 -6.28 -3.45 0.64
C SER A 60 -6.86 -4.27 -0.50
N TRP A 61 -7.74 -5.23 -0.24
CA TRP A 61 -8.34 -6.02 -1.33
C TRP A 61 -9.17 -5.19 -2.31
N LEU A 62 -9.81 -4.11 -1.85
CA LEU A 62 -10.61 -3.23 -2.70
C LEU A 62 -9.77 -2.26 -3.54
N TYR A 63 -8.70 -1.69 -2.96
CA TYR A 63 -7.97 -0.59 -3.58
C TYR A 63 -6.58 -0.98 -4.11
N SER A 64 -6.05 -2.12 -3.72
CA SER A 64 -4.69 -2.54 -4.07
C SER A 64 -4.61 -3.40 -5.32
N SER A 65 -3.47 -3.34 -6.01
CA SER A 65 -3.18 -4.30 -7.07
C SER A 65 -3.05 -5.72 -6.50
N LYS A 66 -3.25 -6.71 -7.38
CA LYS A 66 -3.03 -8.13 -7.08
C LYS A 66 -1.65 -8.42 -6.45
N LYS A 67 -0.61 -7.65 -6.79
CA LYS A 67 0.74 -7.83 -6.22
C LYS A 67 0.80 -7.36 -4.76
N VAL A 68 0.23 -6.20 -4.46
CA VAL A 68 0.15 -5.65 -3.11
C VAL A 68 -0.72 -6.54 -2.23
N ALA A 69 -1.90 -6.96 -2.70
CA ALA A 69 -2.78 -7.89 -1.99
C ALA A 69 -2.05 -9.18 -1.59
N LYS A 70 -1.34 -9.82 -2.54
CA LYS A 70 -0.54 -11.03 -2.25
C LYS A 70 0.56 -10.81 -1.21
N LYS A 71 1.21 -9.65 -1.24
CA LYS A 71 2.24 -9.29 -0.24
C LYS A 71 1.63 -9.08 1.13
N LEU A 72 0.45 -8.46 1.18
CA LEU A 72 -0.28 -8.27 2.41
C LEU A 72 -0.78 -9.60 2.99
N ASP A 73 -1.35 -10.49 2.17
CA ASP A 73 -1.76 -11.83 2.61
C ASP A 73 -0.56 -12.61 3.17
N LYS A 74 0.63 -12.43 2.58
CA LYS A 74 1.87 -13.00 3.12
C LYS A 74 2.20 -12.45 4.51
N VAL A 75 2.13 -11.14 4.71
CA VAL A 75 2.31 -10.51 6.03
C VAL A 75 1.32 -11.08 7.05
N ALA A 76 0.03 -11.12 6.70
CA ALA A 76 -1.03 -11.70 7.53
C ALA A 76 -0.75 -13.16 7.91
N SER A 77 -0.30 -13.96 6.95
CA SER A 77 0.02 -15.38 7.17
C SER A 77 1.21 -15.60 8.10
N ILE A 78 2.14 -14.63 8.18
CA ILE A 78 3.30 -14.72 9.06
C ILE A 78 2.92 -14.24 10.46
N MET A 79 2.15 -13.17 10.56
CA MET A 79 1.65 -12.64 11.84
C MET A 79 0.80 -13.66 12.61
N THR A 80 0.07 -14.52 11.91
CA THR A 80 -0.77 -15.57 12.52
C THR A 80 -0.03 -16.86 12.91
N LYS A 81 1.25 -17.02 12.52
CA LYS A 81 2.05 -18.19 12.91
C LYS A 81 2.55 -18.05 14.34
N THR A 82 2.56 -19.15 15.10
CA THR A 82 3.04 -19.18 16.49
C THR A 82 4.55 -19.02 16.65
N ASN A 83 5.36 -19.33 15.62
CA ASN A 83 6.83 -19.30 15.67
C ASN A 83 7.44 -18.43 14.55
N HIS A 84 6.98 -17.18 14.41
CA HIS A 84 7.59 -16.26 13.45
C HIS A 84 8.73 -15.44 14.09
N SER A 85 9.76 -15.14 13.31
CA SER A 85 10.74 -14.13 13.71
C SER A 85 10.18 -12.75 13.43
N SER A 86 10.25 -11.82 14.39
CA SER A 86 9.85 -10.43 14.15
C SER A 86 10.67 -9.76 13.03
N GLU A 87 11.89 -10.24 12.78
CA GLU A 87 12.73 -9.81 11.65
C GLU A 87 12.12 -10.24 10.30
N GLU A 88 11.46 -11.41 10.25
CA GLU A 88 10.75 -11.90 9.07
C GLU A 88 9.54 -11.01 8.75
N ILE A 89 8.78 -10.62 9.78
CA ILE A 89 7.64 -9.70 9.64
C ILE A 89 8.11 -8.33 9.16
N ILE A 90 9.16 -7.76 9.78
CA ILE A 90 9.69 -6.46 9.39
C ILE A 90 10.15 -6.48 7.92
N ASN A 91 10.84 -7.53 7.48
CA ASN A 91 11.26 -7.68 6.09
C ASN A 91 10.07 -7.75 5.12
N GLU A 92 8.99 -8.46 5.48
CA GLU A 92 7.80 -8.51 4.64
C GLU A 92 7.00 -7.20 4.66
N LEU A 93 6.96 -6.48 5.77
CA LEU A 93 6.39 -5.13 5.85
C LEU A 93 7.17 -4.14 4.97
N GLN A 94 8.50 -4.20 4.96
CA GLN A 94 9.32 -3.39 4.06
C GLN A 94 9.02 -3.71 2.59
N ASN A 95 8.91 -4.99 2.24
CA ASN A 95 8.54 -5.42 0.90
C ASN A 95 7.13 -4.95 0.50
N LEU A 96 6.18 -5.00 1.42
CA LEU A 96 4.82 -4.51 1.22
C LEU A 96 4.82 -3.01 0.93
N THR A 97 5.53 -2.21 1.74
CA THR A 97 5.65 -0.74 1.56
C THR A 97 6.24 -0.37 0.22
N VAL A 98 7.29 -1.09 -0.21
CA VAL A 98 7.88 -0.90 -1.54
C VAL A 98 6.88 -1.21 -2.65
N GLU A 99 6.12 -2.29 -2.54
CA GLU A 99 5.15 -2.68 -3.56
C GLU A 99 3.95 -1.72 -3.60
N MET A 100 3.45 -1.27 -2.44
CA MET A 100 2.43 -0.22 -2.33
C MET A 100 2.88 1.07 -3.03
N ARG A 101 4.14 1.48 -2.83
CA ARG A 101 4.68 2.66 -3.51
C ARG A 101 4.76 2.47 -5.03
N LYS A 102 5.20 1.30 -5.52
CA LYS A 102 5.19 0.99 -6.96
C LYS A 102 3.80 1.04 -7.56
N ASP A 103 2.79 0.70 -6.77
CA ASP A 103 1.39 0.65 -7.22
C ASP A 103 0.71 2.05 -7.25
N ILE A 104 1.30 3.04 -6.57
CA ILE A 104 0.89 4.46 -6.64
C ILE A 104 1.69 5.23 -7.69
N GLN A 105 2.99 4.95 -7.81
CA GLN A 105 3.89 5.73 -8.66
C GLN A 105 3.88 5.24 -10.11
N PRO A 106 3.50 6.08 -11.08
CA PRO A 106 3.41 5.68 -12.49
C PRO A 106 4.79 5.49 -13.13
N PHE A 107 5.84 6.10 -12.57
CA PHE A 107 7.16 6.13 -13.20
C PHE A 107 8.15 5.15 -12.55
N PRO A 108 8.83 4.29 -13.34
CA PRO A 108 9.75 3.29 -12.82
C PRO A 108 11.04 3.86 -12.21
N TRP A 109 11.41 5.11 -12.50
CA TRP A 109 12.59 5.75 -11.92
C TRP A 109 12.39 6.24 -10.47
N GLN A 110 11.15 6.35 -9.98
CA GLN A 110 10.86 6.77 -8.60
C GLN A 110 10.80 5.59 -7.62
N ARG A 111 11.06 4.37 -8.12
CA ARG A 111 10.96 3.12 -7.37
C ARG A 111 11.95 3.08 -6.21
N LEU A 112 11.42 2.82 -5.02
CA LEU A 112 12.24 2.49 -3.85
C LEU A 112 12.62 1.02 -3.83
N ARG A 113 13.72 0.74 -3.14
CA ARG A 113 14.16 -0.58 -2.68
C ARG A 113 13.76 -0.76 -1.21
N ALA A 114 13.72 -2.01 -0.74
CA ALA A 114 13.39 -2.31 0.66
C ALA A 114 14.35 -1.63 1.64
N ASN A 115 15.63 -1.55 1.28
CA ASN A 115 16.65 -0.87 2.07
C ASN A 115 16.37 0.63 2.26
N ASP A 116 15.69 1.27 1.31
CA ASP A 116 15.40 2.71 1.39
C ASP A 116 14.35 3.01 2.46
N VAL A 117 13.49 2.04 2.80
CA VAL A 117 12.44 2.17 3.83
C VAL A 117 12.81 1.51 5.16
N LYS A 118 14.00 0.89 5.27
CA LYS A 118 14.44 0.18 6.48
C LYS A 118 14.41 1.06 7.73
N HIS A 119 14.78 2.33 7.61
CA HIS A 119 14.83 3.30 8.72
C HIS A 119 13.46 3.52 9.38
N ILE A 120 12.35 3.38 8.64
CA ILE A 120 10.99 3.48 9.17
C ILE A 120 10.74 2.40 10.23
N TYR A 121 11.40 1.24 10.09
CA TYR A 121 11.21 0.08 10.95
C TYR A 121 12.31 -0.11 12.00
N MET A 122 13.34 0.72 12.02
CA MET A 122 14.46 0.61 12.97
C MET A 122 14.03 0.72 14.44
N LYS A 123 13.01 1.53 14.73
CA LYS A 123 12.50 1.68 16.10
C LYS A 123 11.85 0.37 16.59
N PHE A 124 11.11 -0.30 15.71
CA PHE A 124 10.51 -1.61 15.99
C PHE A 124 11.56 -2.70 16.19
N GLU A 125 12.62 -2.73 15.36
CA GLU A 125 13.74 -3.67 15.56
C GLU A 125 14.38 -3.54 16.96
N LYS A 126 14.48 -2.31 17.49
CA LYS A 126 15.03 -2.06 18.83
C LYS A 126 14.08 -2.52 19.94
N GLU A 127 12.78 -2.25 19.82
CA GLU A 127 11.79 -2.66 20.81
C GLU A 127 11.68 -4.20 20.90
N ILE A 128 11.69 -4.88 19.76
CA ILE A 128 11.71 -6.35 19.70
C ILE A 128 12.99 -6.93 20.35
N LYS A 129 14.16 -6.33 20.09
CA LYS A 129 15.42 -6.77 20.70
C LYS A 129 15.43 -6.61 22.21
N ASN A 130 14.74 -5.60 22.74
CA ASN A 130 14.61 -5.38 24.17
C ASN A 130 13.65 -6.39 24.82
N GLN A 131 12.56 -6.78 24.14
CA GLN A 131 11.63 -7.80 24.65
C GLN A 131 12.25 -9.20 24.72
N LYS A 132 13.21 -9.55 23.85
CA LYS A 132 13.93 -10.83 23.91
C LYS A 132 15.02 -10.92 25.00
N LYS A 133 15.35 -9.81 25.67
CA LYS A 133 16.40 -9.76 26.70
C LYS A 133 15.86 -9.86 28.13
N ASN A 134 14.54 -9.74 28.30
CA ASN A 134 13.83 -9.96 29.56
C ASN A 134 13.16 -11.34 29.54
#